data_AF-A3U3C5-F1
#
_entry.id   AF-A3U3C5-F1
#
_cell.length_a   1.000
_cell.length_b   1.000
_cell.length_c   1.000
_cell.angle_alpha   90.00
_cell.angle_beta   90.00
_cell.angle_gamma   90.00
#
_symmetry.space_group_name_H-M   'P 1'
#
loop_
_entity.id
_entity.type
_entity.pdbx_description
1 polymer ?
#
loop_
_entity_poly.entity_id
_entity_poly.type
_entity_poly.pdbx_seq_one_letter_code
_entity_poly.pdbx_strand_id
1 'polypeptide(L)'
;MGTDRRQDWMSQEAFRSLVNSIASNGQDTPILVWPEDPDWEPDPLEPSNVTGVPFVMLTGRRRLAAASELGLPLRAILASPEARNAENSKFEMLFLRFRENEERENLSPFERLVSIGEMYETLASGADKLTAVAFAKKIGVHESLVSRARSVFAAQDQILNAFKNVYDMSFRDLQGALASLERVNKPKLKPKAKPRKLTVKRKVGNRNLSATSVDGNLSIKVAGVPIDQERLEKLGDLVADYLSAEGSGKETD
;
A
#
# COMPACT_ATOMS: atom_id res chain seq x y z
N MET A 1 -11.80 -5.05 16.23
CA MET A 1 -11.71 -3.81 17.03
C MET A 1 -10.25 -3.57 17.40
N GLY A 2 -9.57 -2.63 16.70
CA GLY A 2 -8.11 -2.62 16.52
C GLY A 2 -7.27 -2.56 17.80
N THR A 3 -6.37 -3.51 17.97
CA THR A 3 -5.35 -3.56 19.03
C THR A 3 -4.41 -2.35 18.95
N ASP A 4 -3.75 -2.01 20.06
CA ASP A 4 -2.51 -1.23 19.98
C ASP A 4 -1.55 -2.06 19.11
N ARG A 5 -1.04 -1.46 18.03
CA ARG A 5 -0.51 -2.24 16.89
C ARG A 5 0.86 -2.84 17.17
N ARG A 6 1.48 -2.44 18.28
CA ARG A 6 2.75 -2.96 18.76
C ARG A 6 2.50 -3.77 20.02
N GLN A 7 2.91 -5.04 20.06
CA GLN A 7 2.58 -5.95 21.16
C GLN A 7 3.21 -5.55 22.50
N ASP A 8 4.36 -4.87 22.48
CA ASP A 8 5.14 -4.49 23.66
C ASP A 8 4.77 -3.12 24.24
N TRP A 9 3.72 -2.45 23.75
CA TRP A 9 3.43 -1.04 24.03
C TRP A 9 3.29 -0.71 25.53
N MET A 10 2.78 -1.63 26.35
CA MET A 10 2.66 -1.48 27.80
C MET A 10 4.03 -1.49 28.52
N SER A 11 5.05 -2.07 27.90
CA SER A 11 6.42 -2.09 28.46
C SER A 11 7.23 -0.84 28.12
N GLN A 12 6.72 0.00 27.22
CA GLN A 12 7.43 1.19 26.75
C GLN A 12 7.47 2.30 27.80
N GLU A 13 8.56 3.07 27.79
CA GLU A 13 8.73 4.23 28.67
C GLU A 13 7.61 5.26 28.49
N ALA A 14 7.13 5.48 27.26
CA ALA A 14 6.01 6.37 26.98
C ALA A 14 4.72 5.98 27.74
N PHE A 15 4.45 4.67 27.89
CA PHE A 15 3.31 4.21 28.67
C PHE A 15 3.53 4.39 30.17
N ARG A 16 4.72 4.06 30.68
CA ARG A 16 5.07 4.29 32.10
C ARG A 16 4.98 5.77 32.48
N SER A 17 5.45 6.66 31.60
CA SER A 17 5.32 8.12 31.77
C SER A 17 3.86 8.56 31.78
N LEU A 18 2.99 7.96 30.95
CA LEU A 18 1.55 8.20 30.99
C LEU A 18 0.92 7.76 32.32
N VAL A 19 1.27 6.56 32.81
CA VAL A 19 0.80 6.06 34.12
C VAL A 19 1.20 7.01 35.23
N ASN A 20 2.48 7.39 35.30
CA ASN A 20 2.98 8.32 36.32
C ASN A 20 2.32 9.71 36.24
N SER A 21 2.08 10.20 35.02
CA SER A 21 1.37 11.46 34.79
C SER A 21 -0.07 11.40 35.29
N ILE A 22 -0.81 10.33 34.97
CA ILE A 22 -2.20 10.15 35.45
C ILE A 22 -2.24 9.98 36.96
N ALA A 23 -1.27 9.28 37.56
CA ALA A 23 -1.18 9.14 39.01
C ALA A 23 -0.96 10.48 39.72
N SER A 24 -0.19 11.39 39.11
CA SER A 24 0.18 12.67 39.71
C SER A 24 -0.85 13.77 39.46
N ASN A 25 -1.42 13.82 38.25
CA ASN A 25 -2.25 14.93 37.79
C ASN A 25 -3.73 14.54 37.57
N GLY A 26 -4.04 13.24 37.61
CA GLY A 26 -5.31 12.71 37.14
C GLY A 26 -5.37 12.63 35.60
N GLN A 27 -6.54 12.30 35.07
CA GLN A 27 -6.74 12.18 33.64
C GLN A 27 -7.11 13.54 33.01
N ASP A 28 -6.12 14.26 32.46
CA ASP A 28 -6.34 15.55 31.81
C ASP A 28 -7.17 15.44 30.52
N THR A 29 -6.81 14.48 29.66
CA THR A 29 -7.51 14.24 28.39
C THR A 29 -8.52 13.10 28.53
N PRO A 30 -9.83 13.34 28.33
CA PRO A 30 -10.84 12.29 28.33
C PRO A 30 -10.65 11.31 27.17
N ILE A 31 -11.20 10.11 27.30
CA ILE A 31 -11.34 9.19 26.17
C ILE A 31 -12.61 9.52 25.37
N LEU A 32 -12.63 9.18 24.07
CA LEU A 32 -13.85 9.29 23.26
C LEU A 32 -14.53 7.93 23.16
N VAL A 33 -15.84 7.92 23.38
CA VAL A 33 -16.68 6.74 23.28
C VAL A 33 -17.96 7.03 22.51
N TRP A 34 -18.59 5.98 22.02
CA TRP A 34 -20.02 6.00 21.68
C TRP A 34 -20.75 4.95 22.52
N PRO A 35 -22.03 5.15 22.85
CA PRO A 35 -22.86 4.08 23.41
C PRO A 35 -22.91 2.89 22.44
N GLU A 36 -23.07 1.65 22.92
CA GLU A 36 -23.26 0.51 22.02
C GLU A 36 -24.63 0.58 21.33
N ASP A 37 -25.64 1.06 22.05
CA ASP A 37 -26.95 1.40 21.52
C ASP A 37 -26.92 2.80 20.84
N PRO A 38 -27.16 2.92 19.52
CA PRO A 38 -27.19 4.21 18.82
C PRO A 38 -28.31 5.16 19.27
N ASP A 39 -29.40 4.62 19.81
CA ASP A 39 -30.59 5.39 20.22
C ASP A 39 -30.52 5.79 21.70
N TRP A 40 -29.48 5.37 22.42
CA TRP A 40 -29.27 5.76 23.81
C TRP A 40 -28.86 7.23 23.93
N GLU A 41 -29.54 7.94 24.83
CA GLU A 41 -29.21 9.31 25.22
C GLU A 41 -29.07 9.40 26.75
N PRO A 42 -28.19 10.27 27.27
CA PRO A 42 -28.07 10.47 28.70
C PRO A 42 -29.36 11.07 29.27
N ASP A 43 -29.75 10.64 30.48
CA ASP A 43 -30.87 11.24 31.19
C ASP A 43 -30.59 12.73 31.44
N PRO A 44 -31.45 13.68 31.00
CA PRO A 44 -31.24 15.10 31.23
C PRO A 44 -31.18 15.50 32.71
N LEU A 45 -31.81 14.73 33.60
CA LEU A 45 -31.82 14.97 35.05
C LEU A 45 -30.63 14.31 35.75
N GLU A 46 -30.14 13.17 35.23
CA GLU A 46 -28.97 12.46 35.75
C GLU A 46 -27.96 12.07 34.64
N PRO A 47 -27.34 13.04 33.96
CA PRO A 47 -26.56 12.77 32.74
C PRO A 47 -25.26 11.97 32.99
N SER A 48 -24.81 11.87 34.24
CA SER A 48 -23.65 11.08 34.65
C SER A 48 -23.99 9.62 35.00
N ASN A 49 -25.27 9.27 35.11
CA ASN A 49 -25.69 7.92 35.44
C ASN A 49 -25.70 7.04 34.19
N VAL A 50 -24.59 6.35 33.97
CA VAL A 50 -24.38 5.44 32.82
C VAL A 50 -24.35 3.97 33.25
N THR A 51 -24.96 3.65 34.38
CA THR A 51 -24.91 2.31 34.98
C THR A 51 -25.54 1.28 34.05
N GLY A 52 -24.79 0.23 33.70
CA GLY A 52 -25.27 -0.85 32.83
C GLY A 52 -25.28 -0.50 31.33
N VAL A 53 -24.82 0.69 30.94
CA VAL A 53 -24.74 1.11 29.54
C VAL A 53 -23.37 0.69 28.98
N PRO A 54 -23.31 -0.18 27.96
CA PRO A 54 -22.06 -0.51 27.31
C PRO A 54 -21.63 0.57 26.31
N PHE A 55 -20.32 0.77 26.18
CA PHE A 55 -19.72 1.78 25.30
C PHE A 55 -18.64 1.20 24.40
N VAL A 56 -18.60 1.67 23.16
CA VAL A 56 -17.55 1.41 22.19
C VAL A 56 -16.48 2.50 22.29
N MET A 57 -15.24 2.09 22.59
CA MET A 57 -14.10 3.00 22.67
C MET A 57 -13.60 3.41 21.29
N LEU A 58 -13.50 4.72 21.06
CA LEU A 58 -12.96 5.30 19.84
C LEU A 58 -11.47 5.63 20.00
N THR A 59 -11.13 6.28 21.11
CA THR A 59 -9.77 6.77 21.40
C THR A 59 -9.36 6.46 22.85
N GLY A 60 -8.07 6.61 23.16
CA GLY A 60 -7.62 6.57 24.55
C GLY A 60 -7.40 5.19 25.18
N ARG A 61 -7.14 4.14 24.38
CA ARG A 61 -6.80 2.78 24.89
C ARG A 61 -5.69 2.75 25.94
N ARG A 62 -4.61 3.52 25.71
CA ARG A 62 -3.50 3.63 26.69
C ARG A 62 -3.95 4.27 28.00
N ARG A 63 -4.90 5.21 27.96
CA ARG A 63 -5.47 5.83 29.17
C ARG A 63 -6.38 4.87 29.91
N LEU A 64 -7.18 4.06 29.21
CA LEU A 64 -7.94 2.99 29.84
C LEU A 64 -7.04 2.03 30.60
N ALA A 65 -5.96 1.55 29.96
CA ALA A 65 -5.03 0.64 30.60
C ALA A 65 -4.33 1.29 31.81
N ALA A 66 -3.88 2.54 31.68
CA ALA A 66 -3.25 3.26 32.78
C ALA A 66 -4.22 3.51 33.96
N ALA A 67 -5.46 3.93 33.68
CA ALA A 67 -6.48 4.10 34.70
C ALA A 67 -6.83 2.77 35.38
N SER A 68 -6.89 1.68 34.61
CA SER A 68 -7.10 0.33 35.14
C SER A 68 -5.95 -0.13 36.04
N GLU A 69 -4.70 0.17 35.67
CA GLU A 69 -3.51 -0.16 36.47
C GLU A 69 -3.50 0.62 37.80
N LEU A 70 -3.96 1.87 37.78
CA LEU A 70 -4.03 2.74 38.95
C LEU A 70 -5.31 2.56 39.79
N GLY A 71 -6.28 1.76 39.33
CA GLY A 71 -7.59 1.61 39.98
C GLY A 71 -8.42 2.91 39.99
N LEU A 72 -8.21 3.79 39.01
CA LEU A 72 -8.88 5.09 38.92
C LEU A 72 -10.11 5.02 37.99
N PRO A 73 -11.17 5.80 38.29
CA PRO A 73 -12.29 5.95 37.37
C PRO A 73 -11.83 6.67 36.09
N LEU A 74 -12.36 6.23 34.96
CA LEU A 74 -12.01 6.77 33.65
C LEU A 74 -12.95 7.91 33.26
N ARG A 75 -12.39 9.04 32.83
CA ARG A 75 -13.11 10.16 32.23
C ARG A 75 -13.32 9.91 30.74
N ALA A 76 -14.56 9.95 30.30
CA ALA A 76 -14.97 9.76 28.92
C ALA A 76 -15.87 10.91 28.44
N ILE A 77 -15.86 11.16 27.13
CA ILE A 77 -16.78 12.07 26.44
C ILE A 77 -17.46 11.29 25.31
N LEU A 78 -18.76 11.53 25.13
CA LEU A 78 -19.52 11.04 23.99
C LEU A 78 -19.07 11.79 22.74
N ALA A 79 -18.58 11.05 21.73
CA ALA A 79 -18.31 11.64 20.43
C ALA A 79 -19.63 11.94 19.68
N SER A 80 -19.59 12.86 18.72
CA SER A 80 -20.79 13.29 17.97
C SER A 80 -21.56 12.09 17.39
N PRO A 81 -22.90 12.02 17.59
CA PRO A 81 -23.77 10.99 17.00
C PRO A 81 -23.75 11.01 15.46
N GLU A 82 -23.54 12.17 14.86
CA GLU A 82 -23.52 12.36 13.39
C GLU A 82 -22.42 11.52 12.74
N ALA A 83 -21.27 11.39 13.41
CA ALA A 83 -20.15 10.59 12.96
C ALA A 83 -20.39 9.07 13.12
N ARG A 84 -21.32 8.67 14.00
CA ARG A 84 -21.69 7.27 14.24
C ARG A 84 -22.66 6.75 13.19
N ASN A 85 -23.62 7.59 12.77
CA ASN A 85 -24.67 7.22 11.81
C ASN A 85 -24.26 7.45 10.35
N ALA A 86 -23.08 8.03 10.10
CA ALA A 86 -22.54 8.11 8.75
C ALA A 86 -22.32 6.70 8.17
N GLU A 87 -22.59 6.50 6.88
CA GLU A 87 -22.29 5.25 6.14
C GLU A 87 -20.83 4.79 6.33
N ASN A 88 -19.94 5.72 6.70
CA ASN A 88 -18.51 5.52 6.89
C ASN A 88 -18.06 5.63 8.36
N SER A 89 -18.91 5.31 9.34
CA SER A 89 -18.61 5.41 10.78
C SER A 89 -17.30 4.72 11.18
N LYS A 90 -16.99 3.55 10.61
CA LYS A 90 -15.71 2.85 10.81
C LYS A 90 -14.51 3.65 10.33
N PHE A 91 -14.62 4.36 9.20
CA PHE A 91 -13.55 5.25 8.74
C PHE A 91 -13.37 6.43 9.70
N GLU A 92 -14.45 7.06 10.15
CA GLU A 92 -14.36 8.19 11.09
C GLU A 92 -13.70 7.76 12.41
N MET A 93 -14.02 6.56 12.92
CA MET A 93 -13.30 5.97 14.06
C MET A 93 -11.79 5.83 13.81
N LEU A 94 -11.40 5.28 12.66
CA LEU A 94 -9.99 5.12 12.29
C LEU A 94 -9.30 6.46 12.11
N PHE A 95 -9.99 7.45 11.56
CA PHE A 95 -9.49 8.80 11.33
C PHE A 95 -9.24 9.56 12.63
N LEU A 96 -10.19 9.52 13.58
CA LEU A 96 -10.01 10.10 14.91
C LEU A 96 -8.80 9.48 15.63
N ARG A 97 -8.65 8.15 15.55
CA ARG A 97 -7.47 7.45 16.11
C ARG A 97 -6.17 7.89 15.43
N PHE A 98 -6.18 8.02 14.11
CA PHE A 98 -5.00 8.44 13.35
C PHE A 98 -4.55 9.85 13.77
N ARG A 99 -5.49 10.79 13.85
CA ARG A 99 -5.21 12.16 14.29
C ARG A 99 -4.66 12.22 15.70
N GLU A 100 -5.27 11.50 16.65
CA GLU A 100 -4.79 11.45 18.04
C GLU A 100 -3.34 10.96 18.13
N ASN A 101 -2.96 9.98 17.30
CA ASN A 101 -1.63 9.41 17.33
C ASN A 101 -0.59 10.25 16.55
N GLU A 102 -0.98 10.89 15.45
CA GLU A 102 -0.13 11.87 14.72
C GLU A 102 0.20 13.08 15.60
N GLU A 103 -0.79 13.66 16.28
CA GLU A 103 -0.61 14.85 17.14
C GLU A 103 0.33 14.59 18.31
N ARG A 104 0.53 13.32 18.69
CA ARG A 104 1.47 12.92 19.75
C ARG A 104 2.85 12.50 19.24
N GLU A 105 3.11 12.60 17.93
CA GLU A 105 4.32 12.13 17.26
C GLU A 105 4.68 10.66 17.59
N ASN A 106 3.69 9.87 17.99
CA ASN A 106 3.88 8.53 18.56
C ASN A 106 3.86 7.40 17.51
N LEU A 107 3.66 7.73 16.23
CA LEU A 107 3.60 6.74 15.16
C LEU A 107 4.96 6.58 14.51
N SER A 108 5.49 5.36 14.53
CA SER A 108 6.57 4.99 13.62
C SER A 108 6.13 5.15 12.15
N PRO A 109 7.08 5.32 11.20
CA PRO A 109 6.77 5.35 9.77
C PRO A 109 5.93 4.14 9.31
N PHE A 110 6.18 2.96 9.87
CA PHE A 110 5.41 1.76 9.58
C PHE A 110 3.96 1.86 10.07
N GLU A 111 3.76 2.22 11.34
CA GLU A 111 2.41 2.35 11.91
C GLU A 111 1.59 3.43 11.22
N ARG A 112 2.24 4.51 10.79
CA ARG A 112 1.62 5.56 9.98
C ARG A 112 1.10 5.00 8.66
N LEU A 113 1.93 4.26 7.91
CA LEU A 113 1.54 3.67 6.63
C LEU A 113 0.45 2.60 6.79
N VAL A 114 0.53 1.75 7.81
CA VAL A 114 -0.53 0.77 8.11
C VAL A 114 -1.85 1.47 8.43
N SER A 115 -1.83 2.55 9.21
CA SER A 115 -3.04 3.34 9.52
C SER A 115 -3.70 3.92 8.28
N ILE A 116 -2.90 4.52 7.41
CA ILE A 116 -3.38 5.15 6.17
C ILE A 116 -3.95 4.09 5.23
N GLY A 117 -3.28 2.93 5.11
CA GLY A 117 -3.76 1.82 4.28
C GLY A 117 -5.07 1.23 4.79
N GLU A 118 -5.21 1.00 6.11
CA GLU A 118 -6.44 0.50 6.73
C GLU A 118 -7.63 1.46 6.52
N MET A 119 -7.39 2.77 6.68
CA MET A 119 -8.39 3.80 6.40
C MET A 119 -8.82 3.80 4.93
N TYR A 120 -7.86 3.67 4.01
CA TYR A 120 -8.15 3.64 2.58
C TYR A 120 -8.97 2.41 2.19
N GLU A 121 -8.56 1.21 2.60
CA GLU A 121 -9.26 -0.04 2.28
C GLU A 121 -10.66 -0.10 2.92
N THR A 122 -10.84 0.52 4.09
CA THR A 122 -12.15 0.66 4.73
C THR A 122 -13.12 1.49 3.88
N LEU A 123 -12.67 2.61 3.30
CA LEU A 123 -13.50 3.42 2.39
C LEU A 123 -13.67 2.78 1.01
N ALA A 124 -12.63 2.15 0.47
CA ALA A 124 -12.69 1.51 -0.85
C ALA A 124 -13.64 0.29 -0.90
N SER A 125 -13.92 -0.31 0.26
CA SER A 125 -14.88 -1.40 0.42
C SER A 125 -16.33 -0.92 0.61
N GLY A 126 -16.55 0.38 0.79
CA GLY A 126 -17.88 0.99 0.89
C GLY A 126 -18.53 1.26 -0.47
N ALA A 127 -19.75 1.80 -0.44
CA ALA A 127 -20.52 2.13 -1.65
C ALA A 127 -19.85 3.25 -2.49
N ASP A 128 -19.22 4.23 -1.81
CA ASP A 128 -18.52 5.34 -2.44
C ASP A 128 -17.00 5.11 -2.49
N LYS A 129 -16.52 4.58 -3.62
CA LYS A 129 -15.08 4.42 -3.88
C LYS A 129 -14.41 5.79 -4.06
N LEU A 130 -13.75 6.28 -3.02
CA LEU A 130 -12.88 7.46 -3.12
C LEU A 130 -11.61 7.15 -3.93
N THR A 131 -11.22 8.09 -4.80
CA THR A 131 -9.91 8.06 -5.44
C THR A 131 -8.80 8.31 -4.42
N ALA A 132 -7.57 7.84 -4.70
CA ALA A 132 -6.42 8.06 -3.82
C ALA A 132 -6.15 9.56 -3.57
N VAL A 133 -6.36 10.41 -4.60
CA VAL A 133 -6.23 11.87 -4.51
C VAL A 133 -7.25 12.47 -3.55
N ALA A 134 -8.53 12.10 -3.70
CA ALA A 134 -9.60 12.61 -2.85
C ALA A 134 -9.40 12.16 -1.39
N PHE A 135 -8.97 10.92 -1.20
CA PHE A 135 -8.66 10.39 0.13
C PHE A 135 -7.48 11.12 0.77
N ALA A 136 -6.37 11.31 0.04
CA ALA A 136 -5.20 12.04 0.52
C ALA A 136 -5.57 13.44 1.03
N LYS A 137 -6.40 14.16 0.24
CA LYS A 137 -6.94 15.47 0.61
C LYS A 137 -7.81 15.40 1.87
N LYS A 138 -8.69 14.39 1.98
CA LYS A 138 -9.60 14.22 3.13
C LYS A 138 -8.84 14.08 4.45
N ILE A 139 -7.75 13.33 4.47
CA ILE A 139 -6.97 13.08 5.69
C ILE A 139 -5.75 14.02 5.85
N GLY A 140 -5.53 14.95 4.93
CA GLY A 140 -4.46 15.94 5.00
C GLY A 140 -3.05 15.40 4.73
N VAL A 141 -2.91 14.35 3.90
CA VAL A 141 -1.61 13.78 3.53
C VAL A 141 -1.31 13.91 2.03
N HIS A 142 -0.05 13.69 1.64
CA HIS A 142 0.34 13.69 0.24
C HIS A 142 -0.06 12.38 -0.48
N GLU A 143 -0.48 12.45 -1.74
CA GLU A 143 -0.96 11.29 -2.53
C GLU A 143 0.06 10.14 -2.59
N SER A 144 1.34 10.47 -2.77
CA SER A 144 2.42 9.45 -2.81
C SER A 144 2.53 8.64 -1.51
N LEU A 145 2.03 9.16 -0.40
CA LEU A 145 1.96 8.43 0.87
C LEU A 145 0.85 7.38 0.85
N VAL A 146 -0.30 7.67 0.23
CA VAL A 146 -1.44 6.76 0.12
C VAL A 146 -1.08 5.52 -0.70
N SER A 147 -0.43 5.70 -1.84
CA SER A 147 0.02 4.57 -2.67
C SER A 147 0.96 3.62 -1.90
N ARG A 148 1.94 4.19 -1.19
CA ARG A 148 2.87 3.41 -0.35
C ARG A 148 2.18 2.74 0.83
N ALA A 149 1.24 3.45 1.47
CA ALA A 149 0.48 2.95 2.60
C ALA A 149 -0.34 1.71 2.22
N ARG A 150 -0.97 1.71 1.03
CA ARG A 150 -1.67 0.54 0.50
C ARG A 150 -0.76 -0.67 0.33
N SER A 151 0.41 -0.48 -0.27
CA SER A 151 1.40 -1.57 -0.43
C SER A 151 1.88 -2.12 0.91
N VAL A 152 2.20 -1.25 1.87
CA VAL A 152 2.63 -1.67 3.22
C VAL A 152 1.52 -2.40 3.97
N PHE A 153 0.29 -1.88 3.91
CA PHE A 153 -0.86 -2.51 4.58
C PHE A 153 -1.17 -3.89 3.99
N ALA A 154 -1.18 -4.03 2.67
CA ALA A 154 -1.39 -5.31 2.00
C ALA A 154 -0.30 -6.35 2.33
N ALA A 155 0.94 -5.90 2.58
CA ALA A 155 2.07 -6.77 2.94
C ALA A 155 2.36 -6.79 4.46
N GLN A 156 1.46 -6.26 5.30
CA GLN A 156 1.72 -6.02 6.73
C GLN A 156 2.22 -7.28 7.43
N ASP A 157 1.53 -8.40 7.27
CA ASP A 157 1.90 -9.66 7.93
C ASP A 157 3.24 -10.19 7.43
N GLN A 158 3.53 -10.06 6.14
CA GLN A 158 4.81 -10.47 5.56
C GLN A 158 5.97 -9.63 6.11
N ILE A 159 5.75 -8.31 6.26
CA ILE A 159 6.74 -7.39 6.83
C ILE A 159 6.99 -7.73 8.30
N LEU A 160 5.94 -7.89 9.10
CA LEU A 160 6.05 -8.23 10.53
C LEU A 160 6.72 -9.59 10.76
N ASN A 161 6.49 -10.56 9.89
CA ASN A 161 7.10 -11.88 9.99
C ASN A 161 8.57 -11.89 9.53
N ALA A 162 8.93 -11.10 8.52
CA ALA A 162 10.27 -11.10 7.95
C ALA A 162 11.25 -10.20 8.72
N PHE A 163 10.77 -9.12 9.33
CA PHE A 163 11.61 -8.09 9.93
C PHE A 163 11.24 -7.87 11.40
N LYS A 164 12.22 -7.95 12.30
CA LYS A 164 12.00 -7.77 13.75
C LYS A 164 12.02 -6.30 14.19
N ASN A 165 12.68 -5.44 13.42
CA ASN A 165 12.90 -4.02 13.74
C ASN A 165 11.96 -3.08 12.95
N VAL A 166 10.80 -3.57 12.52
CA VAL A 166 9.88 -2.85 11.62
C VAL A 166 9.44 -1.49 12.18
N TYR A 167 9.24 -1.40 13.49
CA TYR A 167 8.80 -0.18 14.17
C TYR A 167 9.90 0.89 14.24
N ASP A 168 11.16 0.53 14.01
CA ASP A 168 12.30 1.47 14.03
C ASP A 168 12.77 1.84 12.61
N MET A 169 12.13 1.28 11.57
CA MET A 169 12.51 1.51 10.18
C MET A 169 12.11 2.90 9.69
N SER A 170 12.99 3.52 8.90
CA SER A 170 12.64 4.73 8.15
C SER A 170 11.72 4.40 6.97
N PHE A 171 11.08 5.43 6.38
CA PHE A 171 10.32 5.27 5.14
C PHE A 171 11.13 4.63 4.00
N ARG A 172 12.44 4.93 3.94
CA ARG A 172 13.33 4.37 2.92
C ARG A 172 13.59 2.89 3.17
N ASP A 173 13.78 2.50 4.42
CA ASP A 173 14.02 1.11 4.79
C ASP A 173 12.78 0.25 4.53
N LEU A 174 11.59 0.77 4.85
CA LEU A 174 10.31 0.12 4.54
C LEU A 174 10.09 -0.10 3.04
N GLN A 175 10.50 0.85 2.20
CA GLN A 175 10.48 0.67 0.74
C GLN A 175 11.44 -0.43 0.30
N GLY A 176 12.65 -0.48 0.87
CA GLY A 176 13.61 -1.55 0.62
C GLY A 176 13.08 -2.93 1.05
N ALA A 177 12.46 -3.00 2.23
CA ALA A 177 11.84 -4.19 2.76
C ALA A 177 10.74 -4.72 1.83
N LEU A 178 9.80 -3.87 1.40
CA LEU A 178 8.78 -4.23 0.40
C LEU A 178 9.37 -4.76 -0.90
N ALA A 179 10.36 -4.05 -1.46
CA ALA A 179 11.01 -4.48 -2.69
C ALA A 179 11.74 -5.82 -2.56
N SER A 180 12.27 -6.13 -1.37
CA SER A 180 12.88 -7.42 -1.08
C SER A 180 11.86 -8.56 -1.03
N LEU A 181 10.68 -8.33 -0.43
CA LEU A 181 9.59 -9.30 -0.37
C LEU A 181 9.02 -9.60 -1.77
N GLU A 182 8.86 -8.58 -2.62
CA GLU A 182 8.43 -8.78 -4.01
C GLU A 182 9.42 -9.62 -4.84
N ARG A 183 10.73 -9.52 -4.54
CA ARG A 183 11.77 -10.31 -5.22
C ARG A 183 11.78 -11.77 -4.79
N VAL A 184 11.37 -12.06 -3.55
CA VAL A 184 11.25 -13.45 -3.05
C VAL A 184 10.00 -14.12 -3.64
N ASN A 185 8.91 -13.38 -3.84
CA ASN A 185 7.65 -13.89 -4.40
C ASN A 185 7.61 -13.97 -5.93
N LYS A 186 8.52 -13.30 -6.65
CA LYS A 186 8.65 -13.50 -8.10
C LYS A 186 9.54 -14.71 -8.35
N PRO A 187 9.10 -15.74 -9.10
CA PRO A 187 10.00 -16.80 -9.53
C PRO A 187 11.16 -16.15 -10.27
N LYS A 188 12.41 -16.47 -9.88
CA LYS A 188 13.59 -16.08 -10.65
C LYS A 188 13.32 -16.44 -12.10
N LEU A 189 13.11 -15.43 -12.95
CA LEU A 189 13.04 -15.62 -14.38
C LEU A 189 14.30 -16.39 -14.77
N LYS A 190 14.14 -17.65 -15.18
CA LYS A 190 15.22 -18.42 -15.79
C LYS A 190 15.81 -17.51 -16.87
N PRO A 191 17.14 -17.28 -16.90
CA PRO A 191 17.73 -16.43 -17.92
C PRO A 191 17.25 -16.95 -19.28
N LYS A 192 16.44 -16.14 -19.99
CA LYS A 192 16.03 -16.46 -21.36
C LYS A 192 17.31 -16.67 -22.15
N ALA A 193 17.47 -17.86 -22.74
CA ALA A 193 18.60 -18.15 -23.60
C ALA A 193 18.69 -17.03 -24.63
N LYS A 194 19.85 -16.37 -24.72
CA LYS A 194 20.05 -15.30 -25.69
C LYS A 194 19.77 -15.88 -27.09
N PRO A 195 18.96 -15.20 -27.92
CA PRO A 195 18.72 -15.61 -29.29
C PRO A 195 20.04 -15.79 -30.03
N ARG A 196 20.21 -16.91 -30.74
CA ARG A 196 21.37 -17.09 -31.61
C ARG A 196 21.22 -16.14 -32.80
N LYS A 197 21.99 -15.06 -32.79
CA LYS A 197 22.07 -14.11 -33.91
C LYS A 197 22.84 -14.74 -35.06
N LEU A 198 22.16 -14.97 -36.19
CA LEU A 198 22.80 -15.35 -37.44
C LEU A 198 23.11 -14.09 -38.25
N THR A 199 24.31 -13.98 -38.81
CA THR A 199 24.70 -12.82 -39.63
C THR A 199 25.47 -13.29 -40.85
N VAL A 200 24.96 -12.91 -42.03
CA VAL A 200 25.60 -13.17 -43.33
C VAL A 200 26.00 -11.83 -43.94
N LYS A 201 27.27 -11.72 -44.34
CA LYS A 201 27.79 -10.55 -45.07
C LYS A 201 28.14 -10.96 -46.50
N ARG A 202 27.70 -10.18 -47.49
CA ARG A 202 28.00 -10.37 -48.90
C ARG A 202 28.47 -9.05 -49.52
N LYS A 203 29.41 -9.14 -50.43
CA LYS A 203 29.85 -8.01 -51.25
C LYS A 203 29.06 -8.02 -52.55
N VAL A 204 28.40 -6.92 -52.89
CA VAL A 204 27.65 -6.75 -54.13
C VAL A 204 28.20 -5.50 -54.83
N GLY A 205 29.00 -5.71 -55.89
CA GLY A 205 29.81 -4.66 -56.49
C GLY A 205 30.79 -4.03 -55.48
N ASN A 206 30.70 -2.71 -55.29
CA ASN A 206 31.51 -1.98 -54.31
C ASN A 206 30.83 -1.81 -52.94
N ARG A 207 29.71 -2.51 -52.69
CA ARG A 207 28.89 -2.34 -51.47
C ARG A 207 28.88 -3.60 -50.62
N ASN A 208 28.68 -3.41 -49.32
CA ASN A 208 28.49 -4.47 -48.36
C ASN A 208 27.00 -4.60 -47.99
N LEU A 209 26.47 -5.79 -48.19
CA LEU A 209 25.14 -6.23 -47.77
C LEU A 209 25.31 -7.09 -46.51
N SER A 210 24.57 -6.78 -45.44
CA SER A 210 24.48 -7.66 -44.27
C SER A 210 23.03 -8.04 -43.99
N ALA A 211 22.76 -9.34 -43.98
CA ALA A 211 21.48 -9.92 -43.55
C ALA A 211 21.66 -10.52 -42.16
N THR A 212 20.75 -10.21 -41.26
CA THR A 212 20.78 -10.65 -39.86
C THR A 212 19.43 -11.30 -39.51
N SER A 213 19.46 -12.48 -38.89
CA SER A 213 18.26 -13.12 -38.32
C SER A 213 18.40 -13.25 -36.80
N VAL A 214 17.41 -12.73 -36.07
CA VAL A 214 17.30 -12.79 -34.60
C VAL A 214 15.84 -12.97 -34.24
N ASP A 215 15.50 -14.04 -33.51
CA ASP A 215 14.12 -14.30 -33.02
C ASP A 215 13.04 -14.22 -34.11
N GLY A 216 13.31 -14.77 -35.29
CA GLY A 216 12.37 -14.75 -36.42
C GLY A 216 12.31 -13.42 -37.17
N ASN A 217 13.00 -12.37 -36.70
CA ASN A 217 13.11 -11.11 -37.42
C ASN A 217 14.30 -11.15 -38.39
N LEU A 218 14.02 -10.86 -39.66
CA LEU A 218 15.03 -10.65 -40.69
C LEU A 218 15.32 -9.15 -40.84
N SER A 219 16.59 -8.77 -40.75
CA SER A 219 17.04 -7.39 -40.97
C SER A 219 18.11 -7.35 -42.05
N ILE A 220 17.89 -6.54 -43.08
CA ILE A 220 18.83 -6.32 -44.18
C ILE A 220 19.38 -4.91 -44.07
N LYS A 221 20.71 -4.78 -44.04
CA LYS A 221 21.40 -3.48 -44.01
C LYS A 221 22.34 -3.37 -45.19
N VAL A 222 22.19 -2.27 -45.94
CA VAL A 222 23.07 -1.87 -47.05
C VAL A 222 23.41 -0.40 -46.87
N ALA A 223 24.70 -0.06 -46.96
CA ALA A 223 25.14 1.33 -46.87
C ALA A 223 25.09 2.01 -48.24
N GLY A 224 24.66 3.28 -48.28
CA GLY A 224 24.75 4.14 -49.47
C GLY A 224 23.76 3.80 -50.59
N VAL A 225 22.60 3.23 -50.25
CA VAL A 225 21.50 3.00 -51.19
C VAL A 225 20.28 3.80 -50.72
N PRO A 226 19.89 4.87 -51.42
CA PRO A 226 18.59 5.48 -51.20
C PRO A 226 17.51 4.50 -51.72
N ILE A 227 16.66 4.03 -50.82
CA ILE A 227 15.53 3.16 -51.12
C ILE A 227 14.27 3.99 -50.88
N ASP A 228 13.45 4.12 -51.92
CA ASP A 228 12.12 4.72 -51.85
C ASP A 228 11.07 3.63 -51.54
N GLN A 229 9.84 4.05 -51.28
CA GLN A 229 8.74 3.15 -50.90
C GLN A 229 8.49 2.07 -51.96
N GLU A 230 8.48 2.43 -53.24
CA GLU A 230 8.23 1.49 -54.35
C GLU A 230 9.32 0.41 -54.45
N ARG A 231 10.60 0.77 -54.27
CA ARG A 231 11.69 -0.22 -54.24
C ARG A 231 11.67 -1.09 -52.99
N LEU A 232 11.20 -0.55 -51.87
CA LEU A 232 11.05 -1.31 -50.62
C LEU A 232 9.94 -2.35 -50.74
N GLU A 233 8.82 -2.00 -51.38
CA GLU A 233 7.70 -2.91 -51.66
C GLU A 233 8.13 -4.06 -52.58
N LYS A 234 8.82 -3.76 -53.69
CA LYS A 234 9.39 -4.80 -54.58
C LYS A 234 10.38 -5.72 -53.87
N LEU A 235 11.15 -5.21 -52.91
CA LEU A 235 12.02 -6.05 -52.08
C LEU A 235 11.20 -6.93 -51.13
N GLY A 236 10.09 -6.42 -50.61
CA GLY A 236 9.12 -7.18 -49.83
C GLY A 236 8.54 -8.35 -50.61
N ASP A 237 8.12 -8.11 -51.86
CA ASP A 237 7.58 -9.14 -52.75
C ASP A 237 8.61 -10.24 -53.03
N LEU A 238 9.86 -9.87 -53.34
CA LEU A 238 10.95 -10.85 -53.56
C LEU A 238 11.24 -11.71 -52.31
N VAL A 239 11.15 -11.13 -51.11
CA VAL A 239 11.30 -11.88 -49.86
C VAL A 239 10.09 -12.78 -49.63
N ALA A 240 8.88 -12.32 -49.94
CA ALA A 240 7.66 -13.11 -49.84
C ALA A 240 7.68 -14.32 -50.79
N ASP A 241 8.14 -14.15 -52.03
CA ASP A 241 8.31 -15.22 -53.00
C ASP A 241 9.32 -16.26 -52.52
N TYR A 242 10.48 -15.83 -51.99
CA TYR A 242 11.48 -16.73 -51.42
C TYR A 242 10.93 -17.56 -50.25
N LEU A 243 10.19 -16.92 -49.34
CA LEU A 243 9.58 -17.61 -48.19
C LEU A 243 8.46 -18.56 -48.63
N SER A 244 7.72 -18.22 -49.68
CA SER A 244 6.67 -19.06 -50.25
C SER A 244 7.24 -20.29 -50.97
N ALA A 245 8.41 -20.15 -51.61
CA ALA A 245 9.12 -21.24 -52.27
C ALA A 245 9.76 -22.26 -51.29
N GLU A 246 10.17 -21.85 -50.09
CA GLU A 246 10.62 -22.78 -49.04
C GLU A 246 9.46 -23.53 -48.36
N GLY A 247 8.22 -23.00 -48.44
CA GLY A 247 7.02 -23.64 -47.90
C GLY A 247 6.51 -24.82 -48.72
N SER A 248 6.85 -24.92 -50.01
CA SER A 248 6.40 -25.99 -50.91
C SER A 248 7.38 -27.17 -51.05
N GLY A 249 8.51 -27.15 -50.32
CA GLY A 249 9.55 -28.19 -50.37
C GLY A 249 9.59 -29.17 -49.19
N LYS A 250 8.57 -29.18 -48.32
CA LYS A 250 8.46 -30.10 -47.18
C LYS A 250 7.13 -30.84 -47.14
N GLU A 251 6.80 -31.54 -48.21
CA GLU A 251 5.92 -32.72 -48.18
C GLU A 251 6.38 -33.67 -49.30
N THR A 252 7.24 -34.63 -48.94
CA THR A 252 7.28 -36.01 -49.45
C THR A 252 8.47 -36.74 -48.82
N ASP A 253 8.15 -37.81 -48.09
CA ASP A 253 8.95 -38.86 -47.41
C ASP A 253 9.90 -38.48 -46.26
#